data_AF-A0A381XAL5-F1
#
_entry.id   AF-A0A381XAL5-F1
#
_cell.length_a   1.000
_cell.length_b   1.000
_cell.length_c   1.000
_cell.angle_alpha   90.00
_cell.angle_beta   90.00
_cell.angle_gamma   90.00
#
_symmetry.space_group_name_H-M   'P 1'
#
loop_
_entity.id
_entity.type
_entity.pdbx_description
1 polymer ?
#
loop_
_entity_poly.entity_id
_entity_poly.type
_entity_poly.pdbx_seq_one_letter_code
_entity_poly.pdbx_strand_id
1 'polypeptide(L)'
;VERSHQQQYLDGLQFVRWVRRDPRDCPVEPDLTLDLSPTEGALFELAAVVDQCKACSLHRTRRHTVFGAGSPSADCMFVGEAPGAEEDRRGLPFVGRAGQLLNAMIFALGLERDRTYIANVLKCRPPDNRDPLGEEVRSCETYL
;
A
#
# COMPACT_ATOMS: atom_id res chain seq x y z
N VAL A 1 0.56 -37.32 1.47
CA VAL A 1 0.34 -36.24 0.49
C VAL A 1 1.63 -35.46 0.41
N GLU A 2 2.41 -35.65 -0.66
CA GLU A 2 3.72 -35.02 -0.83
C GLU A 2 3.57 -33.49 -0.83
N ARG A 3 4.37 -32.82 0.01
CA ARG A 3 4.41 -31.36 0.02
C ARG A 3 5.13 -30.89 -1.25
N SER A 4 4.57 -29.92 -1.96
CA SER A 4 5.19 -29.39 -3.18
C SER A 4 6.57 -28.79 -2.88
N HIS A 5 7.48 -28.78 -3.85
CA HIS A 5 8.80 -28.16 -3.70
C HIS A 5 8.72 -26.68 -3.27
N GLN A 6 7.67 -25.97 -3.68
CA GLN A 6 7.40 -24.60 -3.25
C GLN A 6 7.16 -24.52 -1.73
N GLN A 7 6.46 -25.51 -1.16
CA GLN A 7 6.16 -25.58 0.27
C GLN A 7 7.44 -25.73 1.10
N GLN A 8 8.34 -26.64 0.68
CA GLN A 8 9.60 -26.89 1.39
C GLN A 8 10.55 -25.69 1.33
N TYR A 9 10.56 -24.97 0.20
CA TYR A 9 11.34 -23.75 0.04
C TYR A 9 10.87 -22.63 0.99
N LEU A 10 9.55 -22.41 1.10
CA LEU A 10 8.98 -21.40 1.98
C LEU A 10 9.18 -21.75 3.47
N ASP A 11 9.01 -23.02 3.84
CA ASP A 11 9.26 -23.51 5.20
C ASP A 11 10.74 -23.31 5.60
N GLY A 12 11.68 -23.55 4.67
CA GLY A 12 13.11 -23.34 4.88
C GLY A 12 13.53 -21.88 5.07
N LEU A 13 12.74 -20.95 4.54
CA LEU A 13 12.90 -19.51 4.75
C LEU A 13 12.20 -19.01 6.02
N GLN A 14 11.61 -19.91 6.82
CA GLN A 14 10.87 -19.61 8.04
C GLN A 14 9.69 -18.64 7.82
N PHE A 15 9.13 -18.58 6.61
CA PHE A 15 7.93 -17.78 6.36
C PHE A 15 6.72 -18.40 7.05
N VAL A 16 6.06 -17.62 7.91
CA VAL A 16 4.76 -18.00 8.45
C VAL A 16 3.76 -17.98 7.30
N ARG A 17 3.26 -19.17 6.93
CA ARG A 17 2.21 -19.28 5.93
C ARG A 17 0.94 -18.62 6.48
N TRP A 18 0.53 -17.52 5.85
CA TRP A 18 -0.82 -17.00 6.07
C TRP A 18 -1.84 -18.03 5.60
N VAL A 19 -2.60 -18.56 6.54
CA VAL A 19 -3.78 -19.37 6.30
C VAL A 19 -5.01 -18.50 6.50
N ARG A 20 -6.04 -18.72 5.68
CA ARG A 20 -7.33 -18.06 5.85
C ARG A 20 -7.83 -18.38 7.26
N ARG A 21 -8.08 -17.36 8.09
CA ARG A 21 -8.66 -17.56 9.42
C ARG A 21 -10.02 -18.23 9.27
N ASP A 22 -10.36 -19.10 10.20
CA ASP A 22 -11.73 -19.60 10.28
C ASP A 22 -12.65 -18.38 10.51
N PRO A 23 -13.73 -18.21 9.72
CA PRO A 23 -14.68 -17.12 9.94
C PRO A 23 -15.21 -17.08 11.38
N ARG A 24 -15.25 -18.24 12.08
CA ARG A 24 -15.67 -18.36 13.48
C ARG A 24 -14.68 -17.78 14.48
N ASP A 25 -13.40 -17.65 14.10
CA ASP A 25 -12.32 -17.10 14.94
C ASP A 25 -12.21 -15.57 14.82
N CYS A 26 -13.00 -14.94 13.95
CA CYS A 26 -13.09 -13.50 13.78
C CYS A 26 -14.55 -13.06 13.99
N PRO A 27 -14.97 -12.72 15.23
CA PRO A 27 -16.36 -12.39 15.55
C PRO A 27 -16.83 -11.04 14.98
N VAL A 28 -16.07 -10.46 14.04
CA VAL A 28 -16.43 -9.26 13.32
C VAL A 28 -17.26 -9.71 12.12
N GLU A 29 -18.58 -9.67 12.25
CA GLU A 29 -19.46 -9.70 11.09
C GLU A 29 -19.03 -8.53 10.19
N PRO A 30 -18.62 -8.77 8.92
CA PRO A 30 -18.36 -7.67 8.02
C PRO A 30 -19.67 -6.89 7.89
N ASP A 31 -19.67 -5.63 8.30
CA ASP A 31 -20.80 -4.74 8.11
C ASP A 31 -20.94 -4.45 6.60
N LEU A 32 -21.60 -5.39 5.91
CA LEU A 32 -21.84 -5.38 4.47
C LEU A 32 -22.90 -4.36 4.05
N THR A 33 -23.36 -3.48 4.96
CA THR A 33 -24.38 -2.46 4.69
C THR A 33 -23.80 -1.13 4.22
N LEU A 34 -22.50 -0.92 4.35
CA LEU A 34 -21.85 0.24 3.75
C LEU A 34 -21.60 -0.05 2.26
N ASP A 35 -22.29 0.68 1.38
CA ASP A 35 -21.87 0.83 -0.01
C ASP A 35 -20.56 1.64 -0.02
N LEU A 36 -19.47 0.94 0.28
CA LEU A 36 -18.10 1.49 0.30
C LEU A 36 -17.50 1.55 -1.08
N SER A 37 -18.26 1.34 -2.17
CA SER A 37 -17.69 1.34 -3.52
C SER A 37 -17.12 2.74 -3.81
N PRO A 38 -15.80 2.96 -3.67
CA PRO A 38 -15.25 4.29 -3.84
C PRO A 38 -15.34 4.54 -5.33
N THR A 39 -16.17 5.50 -5.73
CA THR A 39 -16.20 5.88 -7.14
C THR A 39 -14.83 6.43 -7.51
N GLU A 40 -14.39 6.21 -8.75
CA GLU A 40 -13.14 6.79 -9.28
C GLU A 40 -13.06 8.30 -9.01
N GLY A 41 -14.21 8.99 -9.01
CA GLY A 41 -14.34 10.41 -8.65
C GLY A 41 -13.95 10.71 -7.20
N ALA A 42 -14.42 9.94 -6.23
CA ALA A 42 -14.08 10.15 -4.81
C ALA A 42 -12.57 10.00 -4.56
N LEU A 43 -11.93 9.04 -5.24
CA LEU A 43 -10.49 8.83 -5.13
C LEU A 43 -9.69 9.98 -5.78
N PHE A 44 -10.18 10.52 -6.89
CA PHE A 44 -9.59 11.69 -7.54
C PHE A 44 -9.68 12.94 -6.65
N GLU A 45 -10.84 13.18 -6.03
CA GLU A 45 -11.02 14.27 -5.07
C GLU A 45 -10.09 14.13 -3.86
N LEU A 46 -9.96 12.91 -3.32
CA LEU A 46 -9.06 12.64 -2.20
C LEU A 46 -7.60 12.87 -2.58
N ALA A 47 -7.18 12.48 -3.79
CA ALA A 47 -5.84 12.74 -4.30
C ALA A 47 -5.56 14.25 -4.37
N ALA A 48 -6.53 15.06 -4.80
CA ALA A 48 -6.39 16.52 -4.84
C ALA A 48 -6.28 17.15 -3.44
N VAL A 49 -6.99 16.62 -2.45
CA VAL A 49 -6.85 17.02 -1.04
C VAL A 49 -5.46 16.68 -0.50
N VAL A 50 -4.98 15.46 -0.78
CA VAL A 50 -3.66 15.00 -0.33
C VAL A 50 -2.53 15.84 -0.92
N ASP A 51 -2.64 16.24 -2.19
CA ASP A 51 -1.60 17.04 -2.86
C ASP A 51 -1.32 18.37 -2.12
N GLN A 52 -2.35 18.97 -1.55
CA GLN A 52 -2.28 20.22 -0.80
C GLN A 52 -2.10 20.02 0.72
N CYS A 53 -2.02 18.77 1.19
CA CYS A 53 -2.02 18.46 2.62
C CYS A 53 -0.80 19.04 3.35
N LYS A 54 -1.03 19.65 4.52
CA LYS A 54 0.00 20.24 5.40
C LYS A 54 -0.11 19.74 6.86
N ALA A 55 -0.80 18.63 7.09
CA ALA A 55 -1.14 18.13 8.42
C ALA A 55 0.05 17.63 9.25
N CYS A 56 1.21 17.37 8.64
CA CYS A 56 2.44 16.99 9.34
C CYS A 56 3.66 17.73 8.78
N SER A 57 4.80 17.68 9.46
CA SER A 57 6.03 18.41 9.09
C SER A 57 6.61 18.03 7.72
N LEU A 58 6.32 16.82 7.22
CA LEU A 58 6.84 16.29 5.96
C LEU A 58 6.45 17.11 4.72
N HIS A 59 5.38 17.90 4.79
CA HIS A 59 5.01 18.81 3.70
C HIS A 59 6.07 19.86 3.37
N ARG A 60 6.97 20.15 4.33
CA ARG A 60 8.02 21.15 4.17
C ARG A 60 9.21 20.66 3.37
N THR A 61 9.41 19.34 3.30
CA THR A 61 10.62 18.72 2.72
C THR A 61 10.34 17.88 1.48
N ARG A 62 9.10 17.43 1.27
CA ARG A 62 8.70 16.66 0.08
C ARG A 62 8.82 17.51 -1.19
N ARG A 63 9.07 16.85 -2.32
CA ARG A 63 8.91 17.44 -3.66
C ARG A 63 7.51 17.23 -4.19
N HIS A 64 7.02 16.01 -4.09
CA HIS A 64 5.67 15.63 -4.49
C HIS A 64 5.01 14.78 -3.41
N THR A 65 3.69 14.87 -3.31
CA THR A 65 2.95 13.83 -2.61
C THR A 65 2.90 12.58 -3.48
N VAL A 66 2.80 11.43 -2.82
CA VAL A 66 2.69 10.12 -3.48
C VAL A 66 1.48 9.44 -2.89
N PHE A 67 0.34 9.60 -3.58
CA PHE A 67 -0.96 9.19 -3.06
C PHE A 67 -1.18 7.66 -3.16
N GLY A 68 -1.35 7.19 -4.39
CA GLY A 68 -1.58 5.80 -4.75
C GLY A 68 -1.77 5.69 -6.26
N ALA A 69 -1.65 4.48 -6.80
CA ALA A 69 -1.82 4.22 -8.23
C ALA A 69 -2.37 2.82 -8.47
N GLY A 70 -3.09 2.65 -9.58
CA GLY A 70 -3.71 1.39 -9.99
C GLY A 70 -5.22 1.49 -10.09
N SER A 71 -5.91 0.35 -10.12
CA SER A 71 -7.36 0.32 -10.28
C SER A 71 -8.09 0.65 -8.97
N PRO A 72 -9.02 1.62 -8.95
CA PRO A 72 -9.86 1.89 -7.78
C PRO A 72 -10.84 0.75 -7.47
N SER A 73 -11.06 -0.16 -8.41
CA SER A 73 -11.87 -1.37 -8.26
C SER A 73 -11.02 -2.63 -8.05
N ALA A 74 -9.75 -2.49 -7.67
CA ALA A 74 -8.85 -3.62 -7.46
C ALA A 74 -9.31 -4.51 -6.28
N ASP A 75 -9.31 -5.83 -6.49
CA ASP A 75 -9.54 -6.81 -5.43
C ASP A 75 -8.35 -6.93 -4.45
N CYS A 76 -7.17 -6.44 -4.86
CA CYS A 76 -5.94 -6.53 -4.10
C CYS A 76 -5.24 -5.17 -4.03
N MET A 77 -4.93 -4.75 -2.79
CA MET A 77 -4.20 -3.54 -2.50
C MET A 77 -2.87 -3.86 -1.79
N PHE A 78 -1.79 -3.24 -2.25
CA PHE A 78 -0.48 -3.28 -1.61
C PHE A 78 -0.22 -1.95 -0.90
N VAL A 79 0.11 -2.02 0.39
CA VAL A 79 0.39 -0.84 1.22
C VAL A 79 1.84 -0.90 1.71
N GLY A 80 2.64 0.07 1.29
CA GLY A 80 3.98 0.29 1.85
C GLY A 80 3.99 1.30 2.98
N GLU A 81 5.17 1.53 3.53
CA GLU A 81 5.37 2.42 4.67
C GLU A 81 5.37 3.90 4.24
N ALA A 82 6.32 4.28 3.37
CA ALA A 82 6.50 5.65 2.93
C ALA A 82 7.14 5.73 1.53
N PRO A 83 7.02 6.88 0.83
CA PRO A 83 7.67 7.08 -0.46
C PRO A 83 9.18 7.23 -0.31
N GLY A 84 9.94 6.63 -1.21
CA GLY A 84 11.38 6.82 -1.33
C GLY A 84 11.75 8.05 -2.14
N ALA A 85 13.06 8.25 -2.35
CA ALA A 85 13.61 9.41 -3.06
C ALA A 85 13.20 9.49 -4.54
N GLU A 86 12.96 8.35 -5.20
CA GLU A 86 12.53 8.33 -6.59
C GLU A 86 11.04 8.59 -6.71
N GLU A 87 10.26 8.00 -5.80
CA GLU A 87 8.82 8.20 -5.67
C GLU A 87 8.50 9.67 -5.41
N ASP A 88 9.16 10.30 -4.44
CA ASP A 88 9.03 11.72 -4.12
C ASP A 88 9.41 12.63 -5.29
N ARG A 89 10.39 12.24 -6.11
CA ARG A 89 10.79 13.01 -7.29
C ARG A 89 9.79 12.91 -8.43
N ARG A 90 9.15 11.74 -8.60
CA ARG A 90 8.26 11.46 -9.73
C ARG A 90 6.78 11.62 -9.40
N GLY A 91 6.41 11.69 -8.11
CA GLY A 91 5.02 11.69 -7.66
C GLY A 91 4.31 10.34 -7.85
N LEU A 92 5.06 9.26 -8.06
CA LEU A 92 4.50 7.94 -8.40
C LEU A 92 4.94 6.88 -7.39
N PRO A 93 4.03 6.00 -6.92
CA PRO A 93 4.35 5.01 -5.91
C PRO A 93 5.15 3.83 -6.51
N PHE A 94 6.15 3.35 -5.77
CA PHE A 94 6.93 2.15 -6.08
C PHE A 94 7.55 2.18 -7.49
N VAL A 95 8.32 3.23 -7.79
CA VAL A 95 9.06 3.38 -9.05
C VAL A 95 10.58 3.16 -8.89
N GLY A 96 11.07 3.14 -7.66
CA GLY A 96 12.46 2.82 -7.33
C GLY A 96 12.75 1.31 -7.32
N ARG A 97 13.90 0.94 -6.76
CA ARG A 97 14.38 -0.46 -6.71
C ARG A 97 13.41 -1.40 -5.97
N ALA A 98 12.85 -0.96 -4.84
CA ALA A 98 11.85 -1.74 -4.11
C ALA A 98 10.56 -1.94 -4.94
N GLY A 99 10.18 -0.94 -5.74
CA GLY A 99 9.03 -1.04 -6.63
C GLY A 99 9.23 -2.01 -7.78
N GLN A 100 10.43 -2.10 -8.34
CA GLN A 100 10.77 -3.12 -9.33
C GLN A 100 10.64 -4.54 -8.76
N LEU A 101 11.09 -4.74 -7.51
CA LEU A 101 10.91 -6.02 -6.82
C LEU A 101 9.43 -6.32 -6.56
N LEU A 102 8.65 -5.34 -6.11
CA LEU A 102 7.21 -5.50 -5.93
C LEU A 102 6.52 -5.89 -7.24
N ASN A 103 6.88 -5.28 -8.36
CA ASN A 103 6.33 -5.63 -9.68
C ASN A 103 6.63 -7.08 -10.05
N ALA A 104 7.85 -7.56 -9.80
CA ALA A 104 8.21 -8.96 -10.03
C ALA A 104 7.38 -9.90 -9.14
N MET A 105 7.12 -9.51 -7.89
CA MET A 105 6.28 -10.30 -6.97
C MET A 105 4.81 -10.32 -7.39
N ILE A 106 4.23 -9.17 -7.76
CA ILE A 106 2.86 -9.06 -8.29
C ILE A 106 2.71 -9.98 -9.52
N PHE A 107 3.66 -9.91 -10.45
CA PHE A 107 3.68 -10.78 -11.62
C PHE A 107 3.78 -12.27 -11.25
N ALA A 108 4.63 -12.63 -10.28
CA ALA A 108 4.78 -14.01 -9.82
C ALA A 108 3.51 -14.56 -9.13
N LEU A 109 2.67 -13.68 -8.58
CA LEU A 109 1.36 -14.02 -8.03
C LEU A 109 0.27 -14.19 -9.11
N GLY A 110 0.61 -13.95 -10.39
CA GLY A 110 -0.35 -13.99 -11.50
C GLY A 110 -1.28 -12.76 -11.54
N LEU A 111 -0.89 -11.67 -10.87
CA LEU A 111 -1.63 -10.41 -10.86
C LEU A 111 -1.02 -9.42 -11.87
N GLU A 112 -1.84 -8.54 -12.40
CA GLU A 112 -1.42 -7.40 -13.23
C GLU A 112 -1.33 -6.15 -12.36
N ARG A 113 -0.23 -5.38 -12.45
CA ARG A 113 -0.05 -4.16 -11.65
C ARG A 113 -1.22 -3.19 -11.82
N ASP A 114 -1.71 -3.02 -13.04
CA ASP A 114 -2.80 -2.08 -13.36
C ASP A 114 -4.16 -2.55 -12.80
N ARG A 115 -4.29 -3.84 -12.45
CA ARG A 115 -5.46 -4.41 -11.78
C ARG A 115 -5.32 -4.45 -10.26
N THR A 116 -4.18 -4.04 -9.72
CA THR A 116 -3.93 -3.90 -8.29
C THR A 116 -4.00 -2.42 -7.91
N TYR A 117 -4.20 -2.11 -6.63
CA TYR A 117 -4.03 -0.75 -6.12
C TYR A 117 -2.81 -0.69 -5.20
N ILE A 118 -1.98 0.34 -5.33
CA ILE A 118 -0.73 0.44 -4.58
C ILE A 118 -0.65 1.82 -3.95
N ALA A 119 -0.46 1.87 -2.64
CA ALA A 119 -0.31 3.10 -1.88
C ALA A 119 0.72 2.94 -0.75
N ASN A 120 0.98 4.03 -0.02
CA ASN A 120 1.76 4.01 1.20
C ASN A 120 0.92 4.56 2.38
N VAL A 121 1.28 4.17 3.60
CA VAL A 121 0.74 4.77 4.82
C VAL A 121 1.04 6.26 4.83
N LEU A 122 2.30 6.65 4.69
CA LEU A 122 2.65 8.05 4.47
C LEU A 122 2.54 8.44 3.00
N LYS A 123 1.95 9.60 2.72
CA LYS A 123 1.90 10.18 1.36
C LYS A 123 3.08 11.11 1.04
N CYS A 124 4.00 11.29 1.99
CA CYS A 124 5.15 12.19 1.87
C CYS A 124 6.42 11.45 2.30
N ARG A 125 7.53 11.69 1.62
CA ARG A 125 8.83 11.10 1.95
C ARG A 125 9.41 11.69 3.25
N PRO A 126 9.79 10.85 4.24
CA PRO A 126 10.59 11.27 5.37
C PRO A 126 12.00 11.75 4.95
N PRO A 127 12.57 12.78 5.60
CA PRO A 127 13.95 13.21 5.35
C PRO A 127 14.93 12.04 5.38
N ASP A 128 15.83 11.99 4.41
CA ASP A 128 16.85 10.93 4.28
C ASP A 128 16.31 9.48 4.23
N ASN A 129 15.02 9.30 3.93
CA ASN A 129 14.33 8.00 4.00
C ASN A 129 14.42 7.34 5.39
N ARG A 130 14.42 8.13 6.46
CA ARG A 130 14.26 7.59 7.82
C ARG A 130 12.89 6.93 8.02
N ASP A 131 12.76 6.16 9.08
CA ASP A 131 11.48 5.59 9.50
C ASP A 131 10.46 6.69 9.86
N PRO A 132 9.16 6.48 9.55
CA PRO A 132 8.06 7.32 9.97
C PRO A 132 7.98 7.49 11.48
N LEU A 133 7.74 8.72 11.92
CA LEU A 133 7.35 8.96 13.30
C LEU A 133 5.88 8.60 13.49
N GLY A 134 5.53 8.13 14.69
CA GLY A 134 4.14 7.75 14.98
C GLY A 134 3.14 8.91 14.81
N GLU A 135 3.56 10.16 14.99
CA GLU A 135 2.72 11.34 14.71
C GLU A 135 2.48 11.56 13.22
N GLU A 136 3.49 11.28 12.38
CA GLU A 136 3.38 11.40 10.92
C GLU A 136 2.39 10.36 10.39
N VAL A 137 2.46 9.14 10.93
CA VAL A 137 1.54 8.05 10.62
C VAL A 137 0.12 8.43 11.00
N ARG A 138 -0.13 8.82 12.26
CA ARG A 138 -1.47 9.23 12.73
C ARG A 138 -2.07 10.37 11.91
N SER A 139 -1.26 11.33 11.46
CA SER A 139 -1.73 12.42 10.61
C SER A 139 -2.06 11.99 9.17
N CYS A 140 -1.56 10.83 8.72
CA CYS A 140 -1.75 10.33 7.35
C CYS A 140 -2.73 9.17 7.24
N GLU A 141 -3.00 8.45 8.34
CA GLU A 141 -3.90 7.28 8.40
C GLU A 141 -5.30 7.57 7.85
N THR A 142 -5.83 8.79 8.02
CA THR A 142 -7.16 9.17 7.48
C THR A 142 -7.24 9.16 5.95
N TYR A 143 -6.11 9.08 5.24
CA TYR A 143 -6.03 9.03 3.78
C TYR A 143 -5.78 7.61 3.22
N LEU A 144 -5.90 6.59 4.06
CA LEU A 144 -5.74 5.18 3.70
C LEU A 144 -7.02 4.41 4.05
#